data_AF-A0A355G5C5-F1
#
_entry.id   AF-A0A355G5C5-F1
#
_cell.length_a   1.000
_cell.length_b   1.000
_cell.length_c   1.000
_cell.angle_alpha   90.00
_cell.angle_beta   90.00
_cell.angle_gamma   90.00
#
_symmetry.space_group_name_H-M   'P 1'
#
loop_
_entity.id
_entity.type
_entity.pdbx_description
1 polymer ?
#
loop_
_entity_poly.entity_id
_entity_poly.type
_entity_poly.pdbx_seq_one_letter_code
_entity_poly.pdbx_strand_id
1 'polypeptide(L)'
;SDEDRKVANELEAEAKKVLAERTELVNKFIDRTLERELMDVPEDKRDAMRTAYKTAGKERSKEQVALLKEYPRINRLSAGSLYLYDRTLHEQSSKAAQKAKELAKTLVEKIEKETLDKIPAEKKALALAAKKAEVKSQTEEQKQILAEFPALLVSVSNLEKFDPQGAAEIQHLKDESKRLADLKTTKILTEYSDKATAIRDKKPKEEFIRVLTEVPGKVPKTFFFNRGDFEQPKHELEPAGLTVIKSNLEKPFEIPPVNKDIPTTGRRLAYANYITNGEHPLTARVFVNRLWLHHFGKGIVASPTDFGKLGIPPTHLELLDWLANDFVAHGWKIKRMHKMLMTSTAYMQSSQRSDEYDVADPDNLLYGHMP
;
A
#
# COMPACT_ATOMS: atom_id res chain seq x y z
N SER A 1 20.69 1.54 -12.21
CA SER A 1 21.80 0.94 -12.98
C SER A 1 22.07 -0.48 -12.48
N ASP A 2 22.99 -1.24 -13.09
CA ASP A 2 23.41 -2.54 -12.52
C ASP A 2 24.16 -2.37 -11.18
N GLU A 3 24.83 -1.24 -10.97
CA GLU A 3 25.42 -0.86 -9.69
C GLU A 3 24.35 -0.67 -8.61
N ASP A 4 23.27 0.06 -8.92
CA ASP A 4 22.15 0.25 -7.98
C ASP A 4 21.52 -1.09 -7.59
N ARG A 5 21.39 -2.02 -8.55
CA ARG A 5 20.88 -3.38 -8.28
C ARG A 5 21.80 -4.14 -7.32
N LYS A 6 23.12 -4.02 -7.49
CA LYS A 6 24.10 -4.64 -6.59
C LYS A 6 23.97 -4.08 -5.18
N VAL A 7 23.93 -2.75 -5.03
CA VAL A 7 23.73 -2.08 -3.73
C VAL A 7 22.39 -2.48 -3.09
N ALA A 8 21.31 -2.50 -3.86
CA ALA A 8 19.99 -2.91 -3.37
C ALA A 8 19.97 -4.37 -2.88
N ASN A 9 20.69 -5.27 -3.57
CA ASN A 9 20.84 -6.67 -3.17
C ASN A 9 21.67 -6.82 -1.89
N GLU A 10 22.76 -6.06 -1.75
CA GLU A 10 23.59 -6.04 -0.53
C GLU A 10 22.79 -5.57 0.68
N LEU A 11 22.04 -4.46 0.56
CA LEU A 11 21.17 -3.95 1.61
C LEU A 11 20.02 -4.93 1.93
N GLU A 12 19.46 -5.63 0.94
CA GLU A 12 18.46 -6.67 1.22
C GLU A 12 19.05 -7.86 1.96
N ALA A 13 20.29 -8.26 1.65
CA ALA A 13 20.98 -9.32 2.37
C ALA A 13 21.25 -8.93 3.84
N GLU A 14 21.63 -7.67 4.09
CA GLU A 14 21.81 -7.13 5.44
C GLU A 14 20.48 -7.08 6.22
N ALA A 15 19.41 -6.56 5.62
CA ALA A 15 18.09 -6.52 6.23
C ALA A 15 17.59 -7.95 6.58
N LYS A 16 17.87 -8.94 5.73
CA LYS A 16 17.54 -10.35 6.00
C LYS A 16 18.31 -10.92 7.20
N LYS A 17 19.57 -10.54 7.43
CA LYS A 17 20.32 -10.95 8.62
C LYS A 17 19.66 -10.44 9.91
N VAL A 18 19.27 -9.17 9.93
CA VAL A 18 18.56 -8.57 11.08
C VAL A 18 17.21 -9.27 11.33
N LEU A 19 16.49 -9.63 10.27
CA LEU A 19 15.23 -10.38 10.40
C LEU A 19 15.44 -11.84 10.85
N ALA A 20 16.58 -12.46 10.50
CA ALA A 20 16.95 -13.77 11.01
C ALA A 20 17.22 -13.72 12.52
N GLU A 21 17.99 -12.74 12.99
CA GLU A 21 18.20 -12.50 14.43
C GLU A 21 16.89 -12.25 15.17
N ARG A 22 15.98 -11.47 14.59
CA ARG A 22 14.63 -11.28 15.13
C ARG A 22 13.87 -12.60 15.25
N THR A 23 14.00 -13.49 14.26
CA THR A 23 13.34 -14.80 14.26
C THR A 23 13.87 -15.69 15.38
N GLU A 24 15.18 -15.68 15.63
CA GLU A 24 15.78 -16.38 16.77
C GLU A 24 15.26 -15.83 18.11
N LEU A 25 15.14 -14.50 18.25
CA LEU A 25 14.56 -13.87 19.43
C LEU A 25 13.10 -14.25 19.63
N VAL A 26 12.30 -14.28 18.56
CA VAL A 26 10.90 -14.74 18.60
C VAL A 26 10.82 -16.16 19.16
N ASN A 27 11.67 -17.07 18.68
CA ASN A 27 11.69 -18.45 19.17
C ASN A 27 12.06 -18.53 20.65
N LYS A 28 13.10 -17.79 21.08
CA LYS A 28 13.47 -17.69 22.51
C LYS A 28 12.33 -17.15 23.37
N PHE A 29 11.58 -16.17 22.88
CA PHE A 29 10.44 -15.60 23.58
C PHE A 29 9.24 -16.55 23.63
N ILE A 30 8.98 -17.31 22.57
CA ILE A 30 7.99 -18.38 22.56
C ILE A 30 8.35 -19.43 23.60
N ASP A 31 9.58 -19.94 23.59
CA ASP A 31 10.03 -20.96 24.56
C ASP A 31 9.90 -20.45 26.01
N ARG A 32 10.36 -19.24 26.30
CA ARG A 32 10.22 -18.63 27.63
C ARG A 32 8.76 -18.48 28.05
N THR A 33 7.89 -18.08 27.12
CA THR A 33 6.45 -17.92 27.41
C THR A 33 5.79 -19.27 27.62
N LEU A 34 6.15 -20.28 26.83
CA LEU A 34 5.70 -21.66 27.00
C LEU A 34 6.03 -22.18 28.40
N GLU A 35 7.30 -22.07 28.83
CA GLU A 35 7.72 -22.54 30.16
C GLU A 35 6.95 -21.84 31.30
N ARG A 36 6.64 -20.54 31.14
CA ARG A 36 5.82 -19.83 32.13
C ARG A 36 4.39 -20.36 32.19
N GLU A 37 3.75 -20.55 31.03
CA GLU A 37 2.36 -21.03 30.99
C GLU A 37 2.26 -22.51 31.40
N LEU A 38 3.35 -23.29 31.27
CA LEU A 38 3.45 -24.66 31.80
C LEU A 38 3.46 -24.71 33.33
N MET A 39 3.78 -23.61 34.03
CA MET A 39 3.72 -23.60 35.50
C MET A 39 2.30 -23.79 36.03
N ASP A 40 1.29 -23.32 35.29
CA ASP A 40 -0.13 -23.48 35.62
C ASP A 40 -0.67 -24.88 35.26
N VAL A 41 0.12 -25.70 34.56
CA VAL A 41 -0.23 -27.09 34.20
C VAL A 41 0.22 -28.04 35.32
N PRO A 42 -0.59 -29.05 35.68
CA PRO A 42 -0.19 -30.12 36.60
C PRO A 42 1.15 -30.77 36.20
N GLU A 43 2.00 -31.04 37.20
CA GLU A 43 3.39 -31.44 36.99
C GLU A 43 3.54 -32.72 36.16
N ASP A 44 2.62 -33.67 36.34
CA ASP A 44 2.51 -34.93 35.59
C ASP A 44 2.25 -34.72 34.09
N LYS A 45 1.67 -33.58 33.69
CA LYS A 45 1.33 -33.28 32.30
C LYS A 45 2.31 -32.33 31.61
N ARG A 46 3.23 -31.68 32.32
CA ARG A 46 4.11 -30.63 31.77
C ARG A 46 5.01 -31.12 30.63
N ASP A 47 5.64 -32.28 30.78
CA ASP A 47 6.55 -32.82 29.76
C ASP A 47 5.81 -33.32 28.51
N ALA A 48 4.63 -33.93 28.72
CA ALA A 48 3.75 -34.31 27.62
C ALA A 48 3.26 -33.08 26.84
N MET A 49 2.91 -32.01 27.56
CA MET A 49 2.47 -30.72 26.98
C MET A 49 3.59 -30.04 26.19
N ARG A 50 4.82 -30.01 26.73
CA ARG A 50 6.00 -29.47 26.04
C ARG A 50 6.28 -30.21 24.73
N THR A 51 6.23 -31.54 24.77
CA THR A 51 6.41 -32.38 23.60
C THR A 51 5.31 -32.13 22.56
N ALA A 52 4.04 -32.14 22.99
CA ALA A 52 2.89 -31.89 22.11
C ALA A 52 2.98 -30.54 21.38
N TYR A 53 3.41 -29.48 22.08
CA TYR A 53 3.56 -28.15 21.48
C TYR A 53 4.68 -28.12 20.42
N LYS A 54 5.85 -28.71 20.72
CA LYS A 54 7.02 -28.72 19.83
C LYS A 54 6.86 -29.64 18.61
N THR A 55 6.02 -30.67 18.68
CA THR A 55 5.67 -31.50 17.52
C THR A 55 4.96 -30.66 16.45
N ALA A 56 5.38 -30.80 15.19
CA ALA A 56 4.76 -30.09 14.07
C ALA A 56 3.27 -30.44 13.95
N GLY A 57 2.41 -29.47 13.64
CA GLY A 57 0.95 -29.65 13.70
C GLY A 57 0.39 -30.83 12.89
N LYS A 58 1.05 -31.20 11.79
CA LYS A 58 0.68 -32.35 10.93
C LYS A 58 1.10 -33.70 11.50
N GLU A 59 2.06 -33.72 12.43
CA GLU A 59 2.66 -34.91 13.02
C GLU A 59 2.13 -35.20 14.43
N ARG A 60 1.23 -34.35 14.94
CA ARG A 60 0.68 -34.51 16.29
C ARG A 60 -0.28 -35.70 16.37
N SER A 61 -0.13 -36.52 17.41
CA SER A 61 -1.07 -37.60 17.71
C SER A 61 -2.43 -37.04 18.14
N LYS A 62 -3.50 -37.87 18.08
CA LYS A 62 -4.84 -37.48 18.54
C LYS A 62 -4.83 -37.05 20.02
N GLU A 63 -4.04 -37.71 20.84
CA GLU A 63 -3.86 -37.42 22.27
C GLU A 63 -3.18 -36.06 22.48
N GLN A 64 -2.12 -35.76 21.71
CA GLN A 64 -1.45 -34.46 21.75
C GLN A 64 -2.37 -33.31 21.35
N VAL A 65 -3.21 -33.52 20.33
CA VAL A 65 -4.21 -32.53 19.91
C VAL A 65 -5.28 -32.32 20.98
N ALA A 66 -5.73 -33.38 21.65
CA ALA A 66 -6.68 -33.29 22.75
C ALA A 66 -6.09 -32.51 23.94
N LEU A 67 -4.86 -32.84 24.35
CA LEU A 67 -4.14 -32.16 25.43
C LEU A 67 -3.95 -30.66 25.14
N LEU A 68 -3.55 -30.30 23.91
CA LEU A 68 -3.46 -28.89 23.49
C LEU A 68 -4.82 -28.16 23.53
N LYS A 69 -5.94 -28.85 23.27
CA LYS A 69 -7.27 -28.23 23.37
C LYS A 69 -7.68 -27.92 24.81
N GLU A 70 -7.22 -28.71 25.79
CA GLU A 70 -7.44 -28.44 27.22
C GLU A 70 -6.76 -27.14 27.68
N TYR A 71 -5.66 -26.75 27.03
CA TYR A 71 -4.88 -25.56 27.35
C TYR A 71 -4.80 -24.58 26.16
N PRO A 72 -5.87 -23.82 25.84
CA PRO A 72 -5.92 -22.93 24.68
C PRO A 72 -4.83 -21.86 24.64
N ARG A 73 -4.38 -21.38 25.81
CA ARG A 73 -3.27 -20.42 25.91
C ARG A 73 -1.95 -21.03 25.45
N ILE A 74 -1.69 -22.31 25.67
CA ILE A 74 -0.46 -22.92 25.14
C ILE A 74 -0.63 -23.22 23.65
N ASN A 75 -1.79 -23.73 23.25
CA ASN A 75 -2.06 -24.11 21.86
C ASN A 75 -2.02 -22.92 20.87
N ARG A 76 -2.45 -21.74 21.29
CA ARG A 76 -2.45 -20.52 20.45
C ARG A 76 -1.13 -19.77 20.48
N LEU A 77 -0.15 -20.19 21.28
CA LEU A 77 1.15 -19.53 21.38
C LEU A 77 1.88 -19.63 20.03
N SER A 78 2.23 -18.49 19.47
CA SER A 78 2.89 -18.32 18.19
C SER A 78 3.57 -16.95 18.14
N ALA A 79 4.39 -16.72 17.10
CA ALA A 79 4.99 -15.42 16.85
C ALA A 79 3.94 -14.29 16.77
N GLY A 80 2.77 -14.56 16.18
CA GLY A 80 1.68 -13.60 16.02
C GLY A 80 0.85 -13.36 17.29
N SER A 81 0.94 -14.25 18.28
CA SER A 81 0.17 -14.15 19.52
C SER A 81 0.99 -13.65 20.72
N LEU A 82 2.32 -13.51 20.62
CA LEU A 82 3.20 -13.07 21.71
C LEU A 82 2.71 -11.78 22.40
N TYR A 83 2.16 -10.84 21.63
CA TYR A 83 1.63 -9.58 22.16
C TYR A 83 0.47 -9.80 23.17
N LEU A 84 -0.32 -10.86 23.02
CA LEU A 84 -1.41 -11.19 23.93
C LEU A 84 -0.87 -11.52 25.33
N TYR A 85 0.30 -12.16 25.40
CA TYR A 85 0.97 -12.49 26.66
C TYR A 85 1.63 -11.25 27.28
N ASP A 86 2.19 -10.36 26.46
CA ASP A 86 2.70 -9.06 26.92
C ASP A 86 1.60 -8.20 27.55
N ARG A 87 0.37 -8.27 27.01
CA ARG A 87 -0.80 -7.61 27.63
C ARG A 87 -1.08 -8.15 29.03
N THR A 88 -1.06 -9.47 29.20
CA THR A 88 -1.26 -10.07 30.53
C THR A 88 -0.15 -9.69 31.51
N LEU A 89 1.11 -9.66 31.06
CA LEU A 89 2.24 -9.17 31.84
C LEU A 89 2.05 -7.70 32.23
N HIS A 90 1.54 -6.87 31.32
CA HIS A 90 1.27 -5.47 31.61
C HIS A 90 0.19 -5.30 32.69
N GLU A 91 -0.90 -6.07 32.59
CA GLU A 91 -1.99 -6.06 33.58
C GLU A 91 -1.49 -6.52 34.96
N GLN A 92 -0.68 -7.58 35.02
CA GLN A 92 -0.08 -8.07 36.27
C GLN A 92 0.91 -7.06 36.88
N SER A 93 1.79 -6.49 36.05
CA SER A 93 2.73 -5.42 36.46
C SER A 93 1.97 -4.21 37.02
N SER A 94 0.92 -3.76 36.34
CA SER A 94 0.08 -2.64 36.80
C SER A 94 -0.62 -2.95 38.12
N LYS A 95 -1.16 -4.16 38.29
CA LYS A 95 -1.76 -4.59 39.57
C LYS A 95 -0.74 -4.64 40.71
N ALA A 96 0.48 -5.13 40.47
CA ALA A 96 1.55 -5.15 41.47
C ALA A 96 1.94 -3.72 41.90
N ALA A 97 2.07 -2.80 40.93
CA ALA A 97 2.32 -1.38 41.21
C ALA A 97 1.18 -0.72 42.00
N GLN A 98 -0.08 -1.03 41.66
CA GLN A 98 -1.25 -0.53 42.40
C GLN A 98 -1.27 -1.06 43.84
N LYS A 99 -1.05 -2.37 44.04
CA LYS A 99 -0.93 -2.97 45.38
C LYS A 99 0.18 -2.32 46.19
N ALA A 100 1.35 -2.07 45.61
CA ALA A 100 2.45 -1.38 46.28
C ALA A 100 2.04 0.03 46.75
N LYS A 101 1.28 0.76 45.91
CA LYS A 101 0.78 2.11 46.21
C LYS A 101 -0.31 2.11 47.29
N GLU A 102 -1.25 1.17 47.22
CA GLU A 102 -2.32 1.01 48.21
C GLU A 102 -1.75 0.57 49.56
N LEU A 103 -0.85 -0.43 49.57
CA LEU A 103 -0.17 -0.88 50.78
C LEU A 103 0.61 0.28 51.43
N ALA A 104 1.39 1.03 50.64
CA ALA A 104 2.09 2.21 51.14
C ALA A 104 1.13 3.24 51.76
N LYS A 105 -0.01 3.51 51.13
CA LYS A 105 -1.03 4.43 51.65
C LYS A 105 -1.62 3.91 52.98
N THR A 106 -2.03 2.65 53.03
CA THR A 106 -2.64 2.05 54.23
C THR A 106 -1.69 1.98 55.40
N LEU A 107 -0.41 1.67 55.18
CA LEU A 107 0.60 1.64 56.23
C LEU A 107 0.91 3.04 56.77
N VAL A 108 1.01 4.03 55.88
CA VAL A 108 1.13 5.44 56.28
C VAL A 108 -0.07 5.87 57.14
N GLU A 109 -1.30 5.64 56.67
CA GLU A 109 -2.52 5.99 57.41
C GLU A 109 -2.61 5.26 58.76
N LYS A 110 -2.19 3.99 58.82
CA LYS A 110 -2.17 3.20 60.06
C LYS A 110 -1.18 3.79 61.07
N ILE A 111 0.07 4.05 60.65
CA ILE A 111 1.10 4.62 61.52
C ILE A 111 0.71 6.02 61.98
N GLU A 112 0.14 6.84 61.11
CA GLU A 112 -0.36 8.16 61.45
C GLU A 112 -1.48 8.08 62.49
N LYS A 113 -2.44 7.17 62.32
CA LYS A 113 -3.55 6.98 63.27
C LYS A 113 -3.05 6.49 64.63
N GLU A 114 -2.18 5.48 64.65
CA GLU A 114 -1.56 4.99 65.88
C GLU A 114 -0.76 6.08 66.60
N THR A 115 -0.12 6.97 65.84
CA THR A 115 0.60 8.12 66.40
C THR A 115 -0.37 9.17 66.96
N LEU A 116 -1.45 9.49 66.25
CA LEU A 116 -2.51 10.41 66.70
C LEU A 116 -3.25 9.89 67.94
N ASP A 117 -3.40 8.58 68.10
CA ASP A 117 -4.04 7.96 69.26
C ASP A 117 -3.16 8.07 70.52
N LYS A 118 -1.83 8.11 70.37
CA LYS A 118 -0.86 8.29 71.47
C LYS A 118 -0.66 9.75 71.92
N ILE A 119 -1.17 10.72 71.16
CA ILE A 119 -1.04 12.16 71.51
C ILE A 119 -2.12 12.57 72.54
N PRO A 120 -1.78 13.26 73.63
CA PRO A 120 -2.76 13.79 74.60
C PRO A 120 -3.82 14.69 73.94
N ALA A 121 -5.07 14.63 74.40
CA ALA A 121 -6.21 15.31 73.75
C ALA A 121 -6.01 16.83 73.55
N GLU A 122 -5.33 17.50 74.49
CA GLU A 122 -5.01 18.93 74.45
C GLU A 122 -4.00 19.28 73.34
N LYS A 123 -3.11 18.35 72.98
CA LYS A 123 -2.06 18.51 71.97
C LYS A 123 -2.48 18.05 70.56
N LYS A 124 -3.58 17.30 70.42
CA LYS A 124 -4.04 16.75 69.12
C LYS A 124 -4.39 17.83 68.09
N ALA A 125 -5.03 18.92 68.53
CA ALA A 125 -5.38 20.04 67.65
C ALA A 125 -4.12 20.74 67.11
N LEU A 126 -3.11 20.92 67.97
CA LEU A 126 -1.82 21.52 67.58
C LEU A 126 -1.02 20.60 66.65
N ALA A 127 -1.04 19.28 66.87
CA ALA A 127 -0.39 18.28 66.01
C ALA A 127 -1.00 18.22 64.59
N LEU A 128 -2.33 18.27 64.49
CA LEU A 128 -3.04 18.30 63.19
C LEU A 128 -2.80 19.62 62.43
N ALA A 129 -2.71 20.75 63.14
CA ALA A 129 -2.34 22.03 62.56
C ALA A 129 -0.88 22.05 62.08
N ALA A 130 0.05 21.48 62.86
CA ALA A 130 1.46 21.37 62.52
C ALA A 130 1.71 20.53 61.25
N LYS A 131 0.95 19.44 61.06
CA LYS A 131 1.04 18.59 59.86
C LYS A 131 0.60 19.32 58.57
N LYS A 132 -0.40 20.21 58.65
CA LYS A 132 -0.94 20.94 57.50
C LYS A 132 -0.15 22.22 57.17
N ALA A 133 0.57 22.78 58.13
CA ALA A 133 1.35 24.00 57.96
C ALA A 133 2.59 23.75 57.09
N GLU A 134 2.89 24.68 56.18
CA GLU A 134 4.16 24.66 55.44
C GLU A 134 5.35 24.74 56.41
N VAL A 135 6.42 23.99 56.11
CA VAL A 135 7.63 23.89 56.96
C VAL A 135 8.23 25.25 57.34
N LYS A 136 8.07 26.27 56.48
CA LYS A 136 8.56 27.64 56.70
C LYS A 136 7.67 28.51 57.59
N SER A 137 6.45 28.06 57.88
CA SER A 137 5.41 28.82 58.60
C SER A 137 5.00 28.18 59.93
N GLN A 138 5.73 27.14 60.36
CA GLN A 138 5.46 26.44 61.61
C GLN A 138 5.89 27.28 62.83
N THR A 139 5.00 27.39 63.82
CA THR A 139 5.34 28.01 65.12
C THR A 139 6.31 27.11 65.90
N GLU A 140 7.05 27.67 66.86
CA GLU A 140 8.01 26.91 67.68
C GLU A 140 7.34 25.74 68.43
N GLU A 141 6.11 25.92 68.88
CA GLU A 141 5.29 24.87 69.51
C GLU A 141 4.91 23.73 68.53
N GLN A 142 4.64 24.07 67.26
CA GLN A 142 4.36 23.09 66.20
C GLN A 142 5.61 22.29 65.83
N LYS A 143 6.79 22.94 65.81
CA LYS A 143 8.08 22.25 65.61
C LYS A 143 8.40 21.30 66.76
N GLN A 144 8.12 21.72 68.00
CA GLN A 144 8.31 20.88 69.18
C GLN A 144 7.44 19.62 69.15
N ILE A 145 6.16 19.73 68.78
CA ILE A 145 5.27 18.55 68.66
C ILE A 145 5.70 17.61 67.53
N LEU A 146 6.14 18.13 66.38
CA LEU A 146 6.64 17.29 65.29
C LEU A 146 7.96 16.59 65.62
N ALA A 147 8.79 17.20 66.47
CA ALA A 147 10.01 16.58 67.01
C ALA A 147 9.71 15.53 68.09
N GLU A 148 8.67 15.74 68.92
CA GLU A 148 8.19 14.80 69.93
C GLU A 148 7.52 13.56 69.30
N PHE A 149 6.85 13.72 68.15
CA PHE A 149 6.17 12.64 67.42
C PHE A 149 6.57 12.58 65.92
N PRO A 150 7.79 12.12 65.60
CA PRO A 150 8.31 12.08 64.22
C PRO A 150 7.51 11.19 63.27
N ALA A 151 6.73 10.24 63.79
CA ALA A 151 5.83 9.37 63.02
C ALA A 151 4.62 10.12 62.42
N LEU A 152 4.35 11.38 62.81
CA LEU A 152 3.36 12.25 62.14
C LEU A 152 3.81 12.70 60.74
N LEU A 153 5.11 12.63 60.46
CA LEU A 153 5.72 12.97 59.17
C LEU A 153 6.08 11.70 58.38
N VAL A 154 5.44 10.57 58.69
CA VAL A 154 5.61 9.34 57.91
C VAL A 154 5.15 9.55 56.47
N SER A 155 5.97 9.06 55.55
CA SER A 155 5.79 9.14 54.11
C SER A 155 6.40 7.89 53.47
N VAL A 156 6.06 7.63 52.21
CA VAL A 156 6.55 6.45 51.48
C VAL A 156 8.09 6.39 51.43
N SER A 157 8.79 7.53 51.53
CA SER A 157 10.25 7.64 51.49
C SER A 157 10.95 7.42 52.84
N ASN A 158 10.25 7.50 53.97
CA ASN A 158 10.81 7.26 55.30
C ASN A 158 10.12 6.12 56.07
N LEU A 159 9.15 5.45 55.43
CA LEU A 159 8.37 4.33 56.00
C LEU A 159 9.25 3.22 56.58
N GLU A 160 10.39 2.94 55.96
CA GLU A 160 11.37 1.95 56.41
C GLU A 160 11.84 2.18 57.86
N LYS A 161 11.88 3.43 58.34
CA LYS A 161 12.28 3.77 59.71
C LYS A 161 11.21 3.45 60.76
N PHE A 162 9.96 3.25 60.34
CA PHE A 162 8.81 3.08 61.22
C PHE A 162 8.15 1.69 61.07
N ASP A 163 8.20 1.12 59.87
CA ASP A 163 7.77 -0.25 59.56
C ASP A 163 8.68 -0.88 58.49
N PRO A 164 9.79 -1.52 58.92
CA PRO A 164 10.73 -2.19 58.01
C PRO A 164 10.10 -3.35 57.23
N GLN A 165 9.13 -4.07 57.83
CA GLN A 165 8.48 -5.21 57.19
C GLN A 165 7.53 -4.75 56.07
N GLY A 166 6.71 -3.74 56.35
CA GLY A 166 5.84 -3.14 55.34
C GLY A 166 6.63 -2.46 54.21
N ALA A 167 7.76 -1.82 54.52
CA ALA A 167 8.66 -1.25 53.51
C ALA A 167 9.27 -2.34 52.59
N ALA A 168 9.70 -3.47 53.15
CA ALA A 168 10.22 -4.61 52.38
C ALA A 168 9.16 -5.22 51.46
N GLU A 169 7.91 -5.35 51.93
CA GLU A 169 6.80 -5.87 51.11
C GLU A 169 6.43 -4.93 49.95
N ILE A 170 6.40 -3.61 50.20
CA ILE A 170 6.23 -2.60 49.13
C ILE A 170 7.35 -2.71 48.10
N GLN A 171 8.60 -2.87 48.55
CA GLN A 171 9.74 -2.98 47.66
C GLN A 171 9.66 -4.26 46.82
N HIS A 172 9.32 -5.39 47.43
CA HIS A 172 9.08 -6.64 46.72
C HIS A 172 8.00 -6.49 45.64
N LEU A 173 6.87 -5.81 45.92
CA LEU A 173 5.82 -5.55 44.93
C LEU A 173 6.29 -4.63 43.79
N LYS A 174 7.14 -3.64 44.08
CA LYS A 174 7.76 -2.78 43.05
C LYS A 174 8.72 -3.57 42.16
N ASP A 175 9.54 -4.43 42.76
CA ASP A 175 10.49 -5.26 42.04
C ASP A 175 9.77 -6.28 41.16
N GLU A 176 8.69 -6.89 41.64
CA GLU A 176 7.83 -7.77 40.84
C GLU A 176 7.16 -7.02 39.69
N SER A 177 6.62 -5.82 39.94
CA SER A 177 6.08 -4.95 38.88
C SER A 177 7.11 -4.68 37.79
N LYS A 178 8.36 -4.39 38.18
CA LYS A 178 9.46 -4.13 37.25
C LYS A 178 9.86 -5.38 36.47
N ARG A 179 10.04 -6.50 37.16
CA ARG A 179 10.35 -7.81 36.54
C ARG A 179 9.33 -8.19 35.46
N LEU A 180 8.04 -8.02 35.75
CA LEU A 180 6.96 -8.30 34.78
C LEU A 180 6.98 -7.34 33.58
N ALA A 181 7.40 -6.09 33.78
CA ALA A 181 7.55 -5.12 32.69
C ALA A 181 8.75 -5.45 31.79
N ASP A 182 9.87 -5.89 32.37
CA ASP A 182 11.09 -6.26 31.64
C ASP A 182 10.93 -7.55 30.81
N LEU A 183 9.95 -8.39 31.16
CA LEU A 183 9.60 -9.59 30.39
C LEU A 183 8.86 -9.28 29.08
N LYS A 184 8.44 -8.04 28.82
CA LYS A 184 7.71 -7.69 27.59
C LYS A 184 8.60 -7.86 26.35
N THR A 185 8.03 -8.44 25.29
CA THR A 185 8.77 -8.83 24.08
C THR A 185 8.56 -7.86 22.92
N THR A 186 7.40 -7.21 22.87
CA THR A 186 6.95 -6.38 21.74
C THR A 186 7.96 -5.29 21.41
N LYS A 187 8.46 -4.56 22.41
CA LYS A 187 9.42 -3.45 22.20
C LYS A 187 10.69 -3.94 21.49
N ILE A 188 11.26 -5.05 21.96
CA ILE A 188 12.48 -5.63 21.39
C ILE A 188 12.22 -6.08 19.94
N LEU A 189 11.11 -6.78 19.70
CA LEU A 189 10.79 -7.28 18.35
C LEU A 189 10.50 -6.16 17.35
N THR A 190 9.93 -5.05 17.81
CA THR A 190 9.71 -3.83 17.01
C THR A 190 11.04 -3.17 16.66
N GLU A 191 11.96 -3.00 17.62
CA GLU A 191 13.28 -2.42 17.37
C GLU A 191 14.06 -3.15 16.27
N TYR A 192 14.01 -4.49 16.23
CA TYR A 192 14.65 -5.26 15.14
C TYR A 192 13.93 -5.12 13.80
N SER A 193 12.59 -5.01 13.82
CA SER A 193 11.82 -4.75 12.60
C SER A 193 12.17 -3.39 12.03
N ASP A 194 12.27 -2.37 12.88
CA ASP A 194 12.59 -0.99 12.50
C ASP A 194 14.02 -0.89 11.96
N LYS A 195 14.99 -1.60 12.57
CA LYS A 195 16.35 -1.72 12.02
C LYS A 195 16.36 -2.29 10.61
N ALA A 196 15.62 -3.37 10.36
CA ALA A 196 15.53 -3.96 9.03
C ALA A 196 14.88 -3.02 8.01
N THR A 197 13.84 -2.28 8.41
CA THR A 197 13.21 -1.24 7.59
C THR A 197 14.19 -0.11 7.27
N ALA A 198 14.90 0.42 8.27
CA ALA A 198 15.89 1.49 8.08
C ALA A 198 17.04 1.10 7.14
N ILE A 199 17.40 -0.19 7.06
CA ILE A 199 18.35 -0.70 6.06
C ILE A 199 17.71 -0.69 4.67
N ARG A 200 16.45 -1.14 4.54
CA ARG A 200 15.72 -1.15 3.26
C ARG A 200 15.45 0.24 2.71
N ASP A 201 15.24 1.23 3.57
CA ASP A 201 15.01 2.62 3.17
C ASP A 201 16.24 3.27 2.53
N LYS A 202 17.43 2.69 2.70
CA LYS A 202 18.67 3.12 2.04
C LYS A 202 18.80 2.60 0.60
N LYS A 203 17.90 1.73 0.15
CA LYS A 203 17.96 1.20 -1.22
C LYS A 203 17.81 2.33 -2.24
N PRO A 204 18.60 2.32 -3.32
CA PRO A 204 18.40 3.25 -4.42
C PRO A 204 16.96 3.21 -4.92
N LYS A 205 16.36 4.38 -5.15
CA LYS A 205 15.00 4.46 -5.69
C LYS A 205 15.00 3.98 -7.13
N GLU A 206 14.15 3.00 -7.43
CA GLU A 206 13.96 2.52 -8.79
C GLU A 206 12.98 3.44 -9.53
N GLU A 207 13.47 4.16 -10.54
CA GLU A 207 12.64 4.94 -11.45
C GLU A 207 12.26 4.09 -12.67
N PHE A 208 10.97 3.79 -12.81
CA PHE A 208 10.46 3.03 -13.94
C PHE A 208 9.86 3.96 -14.99
N ILE A 209 10.31 3.84 -16.24
CA ILE A 209 9.64 4.43 -17.41
C ILE A 209 8.92 3.30 -18.15
N ARG A 210 7.63 3.50 -18.44
CA ARG A 210 6.87 2.56 -19.27
C ARG A 210 7.16 2.85 -20.74
N VAL A 211 7.76 1.90 -21.43
CA VAL A 211 8.05 2.00 -22.87
C VAL A 211 7.46 0.79 -23.59
N LEU A 212 6.76 1.02 -24.70
CA LEU A 212 6.39 -0.04 -25.63
C LEU A 212 7.61 -0.40 -26.48
N THR A 213 8.29 -1.49 -26.12
CA THR A 213 9.40 -2.05 -26.90
C THR A 213 9.03 -3.44 -27.41
N GLU A 214 9.38 -3.76 -28.66
CA GLU A 214 9.44 -5.16 -29.10
C GLU A 214 10.79 -5.72 -28.64
N VAL A 215 10.77 -6.74 -27.79
CA VAL A 215 11.99 -7.40 -27.35
C VAL A 215 12.45 -8.35 -28.46
N PRO A 216 13.69 -8.21 -29.00
CA PRO A 216 14.17 -9.07 -30.06
C PRO A 216 14.06 -10.55 -29.70
N GLY A 217 13.56 -11.37 -30.63
CA GLY A 217 13.35 -12.81 -30.44
C GLY A 217 12.20 -13.20 -29.51
N LYS A 218 11.54 -12.25 -28.84
CA LYS A 218 10.34 -12.50 -28.01
C LYS A 218 9.11 -11.93 -28.69
N VAL A 219 8.40 -12.78 -29.41
CA VAL A 219 7.12 -12.43 -30.02
C VAL A 219 6.01 -12.62 -28.97
N PRO A 220 5.26 -11.56 -28.60
CA PRO A 220 4.15 -11.71 -27.67
C PRO A 220 3.06 -12.57 -28.32
N LYS A 221 2.58 -13.55 -27.56
CA LYS A 221 1.47 -14.42 -27.94
C LYS A 221 0.15 -13.75 -27.56
N THR A 222 -0.85 -13.89 -28.41
CA THR A 222 -2.22 -13.41 -28.13
C THR A 222 -3.11 -14.64 -27.96
N PHE A 223 -4.01 -14.62 -26.98
CA PHE A 223 -4.90 -15.74 -26.71
C PHE A 223 -6.37 -15.31 -26.87
N PHE A 224 -7.20 -16.24 -27.31
CA PHE A 224 -8.64 -16.11 -27.19
C PHE A 224 -9.05 -16.47 -25.76
N PHE A 225 -9.73 -15.56 -25.07
CA PHE A 225 -10.09 -15.72 -23.67
C PHE A 225 -11.54 -16.17 -23.49
N ASN A 226 -11.80 -16.99 -22.47
CA ASN A 226 -13.16 -17.41 -22.16
C ASN A 226 -14.01 -16.21 -21.72
N ARG A 227 -14.95 -15.75 -22.55
CA ARG A 227 -15.79 -14.57 -22.27
C ARG A 227 -14.98 -13.30 -21.93
N GLY A 228 -13.74 -13.21 -22.42
CA GLY A 228 -12.85 -12.07 -22.14
C GLY A 228 -12.11 -12.13 -20.80
N ASP A 229 -12.24 -13.21 -20.02
CA ASP A 229 -11.50 -13.39 -18.76
C ASP A 229 -10.02 -13.69 -19.03
N PHE A 230 -9.13 -12.76 -18.66
CA PHE A 230 -7.69 -12.86 -18.90
C PHE A 230 -7.02 -14.01 -18.14
N GLU A 231 -7.65 -14.55 -17.08
CA GLU A 231 -7.15 -15.70 -16.32
C GLU A 231 -7.49 -17.04 -17.02
N GLN A 232 -8.34 -17.01 -18.04
CA GLN A 232 -8.80 -18.21 -18.77
C GLN A 232 -8.44 -18.17 -20.26
N PRO A 233 -7.13 -18.22 -20.62
CA PRO A 233 -6.72 -18.34 -22.01
C PRO A 233 -7.17 -19.70 -22.59
N LYS A 234 -7.73 -19.70 -23.80
CA LYS A 234 -8.09 -20.90 -24.55
C LYS A 234 -7.02 -21.27 -25.58
N HIS A 235 -7.14 -20.78 -26.81
CA HIS A 235 -6.20 -21.07 -27.89
C HIS A 235 -5.44 -19.80 -28.29
N GLU A 236 -4.21 -19.99 -28.73
CA GLU A 236 -3.37 -18.93 -29.29
C GLU A 236 -3.98 -18.44 -30.62
N LEU A 237 -3.97 -17.12 -30.81
CA LEU A 237 -4.42 -16.45 -32.02
C LEU A 237 -3.22 -15.99 -32.81
N GLU A 238 -3.16 -16.41 -34.07
CA GLU A 238 -2.20 -15.87 -35.01
C GLU A 238 -2.61 -14.44 -35.42
N PRO A 239 -1.65 -13.54 -35.62
CA PRO A 239 -1.93 -12.22 -36.17
C PRO A 239 -2.59 -12.35 -37.54
N ALA A 240 -3.71 -11.66 -37.72
CA ALA A 240 -4.41 -11.59 -39.01
C ALA A 240 -5.17 -10.27 -39.15
N GLY A 241 -5.57 -9.94 -40.37
CA GLY A 241 -6.57 -8.91 -40.63
C GLY A 241 -7.96 -9.32 -40.11
N LEU A 242 -8.87 -8.36 -40.00
CA LEU A 242 -10.26 -8.61 -39.59
C LEU A 242 -10.97 -9.49 -40.62
N THR A 243 -11.40 -10.69 -40.22
CA THR A 243 -12.07 -11.64 -41.12
C THR A 243 -13.44 -11.14 -41.59
N VAL A 244 -14.14 -10.35 -40.77
CA VAL A 244 -15.48 -9.80 -41.07
C VAL A 244 -15.49 -8.85 -42.28
N ILE A 245 -14.37 -8.19 -42.57
CA ILE A 245 -14.24 -7.29 -43.73
C ILE A 245 -13.59 -7.97 -44.94
N LYS A 246 -13.13 -9.22 -44.79
CA LYS A 246 -12.41 -9.96 -45.83
C LYS A 246 -13.25 -10.16 -47.10
N SER A 247 -14.57 -10.29 -46.97
CA SER A 247 -15.49 -10.48 -48.10
C SER A 247 -15.71 -9.22 -48.95
N ASN A 248 -15.43 -8.03 -48.40
CA ASN A 248 -15.70 -6.75 -49.05
C ASN A 248 -14.43 -6.10 -49.62
N LEU A 249 -13.29 -6.79 -49.51
CA LEU A 249 -11.99 -6.32 -49.99
C LEU A 249 -11.50 -7.25 -51.09
N GLU A 250 -11.18 -6.70 -52.26
CA GLU A 250 -10.59 -7.46 -53.37
C GLU A 250 -9.24 -8.07 -52.99
N LYS A 251 -8.46 -7.37 -52.15
CA LYS A 251 -7.19 -7.83 -51.59
C LYS A 251 -7.19 -7.68 -50.08
N PRO A 252 -7.47 -8.76 -49.33
CA PRO A 252 -7.41 -8.71 -47.88
C PRO A 252 -5.98 -8.58 -47.38
N PHE A 253 -5.80 -7.90 -46.24
CA PHE A 253 -4.48 -7.77 -45.62
C PHE A 253 -3.99 -9.12 -45.12
N GLU A 254 -2.85 -9.56 -45.65
CA GLU A 254 -2.11 -10.71 -45.16
C GLU A 254 -0.82 -10.24 -44.49
N ILE A 255 -0.57 -10.74 -43.28
CA ILE A 255 0.64 -10.41 -42.54
C ILE A 255 1.76 -11.31 -43.08
N PRO A 256 2.86 -10.74 -43.61
CA PRO A 256 3.95 -11.53 -44.13
C PRO A 256 4.60 -12.36 -43.01
N PRO A 257 5.21 -13.52 -43.35
CA PRO A 257 5.94 -14.32 -42.38
C PRO A 257 7.07 -13.51 -41.75
N VAL A 258 7.37 -13.79 -40.48
CA VAL A 258 8.44 -13.08 -39.75
C VAL A 258 9.77 -13.29 -40.47
N ASN A 259 10.38 -12.19 -40.93
CA ASN A 259 11.72 -12.21 -41.45
C ASN A 259 12.72 -12.41 -40.30
N LYS A 260 13.43 -13.53 -40.29
CA LYS A 260 14.42 -13.87 -39.24
C LYS A 260 15.66 -12.97 -39.25
N ASP A 261 15.88 -12.23 -40.33
CA ASP A 261 17.03 -11.34 -40.50
C ASP A 261 16.82 -9.96 -39.84
N ILE A 262 15.61 -9.67 -39.35
CA ILE A 262 15.24 -8.41 -38.70
C ILE A 262 14.94 -8.69 -37.22
N PRO A 263 15.42 -7.85 -36.27
CA PRO A 263 15.19 -8.07 -34.83
C PRO A 263 13.73 -7.88 -34.38
N THR A 264 12.82 -7.51 -35.28
CA THR A 264 11.41 -7.22 -34.99
C THR A 264 10.50 -8.14 -35.79
N THR A 265 9.23 -8.20 -35.42
CA THR A 265 8.25 -9.04 -36.12
C THR A 265 7.90 -8.56 -37.53
N GLY A 266 8.26 -7.32 -37.90
CA GLY A 266 7.90 -6.70 -39.18
C GLY A 266 6.41 -6.36 -39.34
N ARG A 267 5.55 -6.75 -38.38
CA ARG A 267 4.08 -6.62 -38.44
C ARG A 267 3.61 -5.18 -38.61
N ARG A 268 4.23 -4.23 -37.88
CA ARG A 268 3.89 -2.80 -37.95
C ARG A 268 4.22 -2.21 -39.31
N LEU A 269 5.39 -2.56 -39.87
CA LEU A 269 5.81 -2.11 -41.20
C LEU A 269 4.88 -2.68 -42.28
N ALA A 270 4.54 -3.97 -42.18
CA ALA A 270 3.60 -4.60 -43.10
C ALA A 270 2.23 -3.91 -43.08
N TYR A 271 1.70 -3.61 -41.90
CA TYR A 271 0.44 -2.88 -41.77
C TYR A 271 0.53 -1.44 -42.30
N ALA A 272 1.63 -0.74 -42.02
CA ALA A 272 1.88 0.61 -42.55
C ALA A 272 1.89 0.61 -44.09
N ASN A 273 2.62 -0.33 -44.71
CA ASN A 273 2.65 -0.47 -46.16
C ASN A 273 1.27 -0.81 -46.74
N TYR A 274 0.50 -1.66 -46.06
CA TYR A 274 -0.86 -2.00 -46.49
C TYR A 274 -1.78 -0.78 -46.51
N ILE A 275 -1.83 0.00 -45.43
CA ILE A 275 -2.74 1.15 -45.37
C ILE A 275 -2.31 2.31 -46.28
N THR A 276 -1.05 2.35 -46.73
CA THR A 276 -0.51 3.41 -47.62
C THR A 276 -0.21 2.94 -49.04
N ASN A 277 -0.57 1.71 -49.42
CA ASN A 277 -0.29 1.15 -50.75
C ASN A 277 -1.05 1.84 -51.91
N GLY A 278 -1.98 2.74 -51.59
CA GLY A 278 -2.82 3.44 -52.58
C GLY A 278 -4.09 2.68 -52.99
N GLU A 279 -4.19 1.40 -52.66
CA GLU A 279 -5.39 0.58 -52.88
C GLU A 279 -6.32 0.58 -51.65
N HIS A 280 -5.83 1.00 -50.48
CA HIS A 280 -6.64 1.05 -49.28
C HIS A 280 -7.77 2.10 -49.42
N PRO A 281 -9.06 1.71 -49.29
CA PRO A 281 -10.19 2.52 -49.73
C PRO A 281 -10.40 3.80 -48.89
N LEU A 282 -9.91 3.83 -47.65
CA LEU A 282 -10.20 4.93 -46.72
C LEU A 282 -9.03 5.87 -46.48
N THR A 283 -7.77 5.42 -46.62
CA THR A 283 -6.62 6.19 -46.10
C THR A 283 -6.50 7.53 -46.80
N ALA A 284 -6.52 7.52 -48.14
CA ALA A 284 -6.42 8.74 -48.94
C ALA A 284 -7.67 9.63 -48.77
N ARG A 285 -8.87 9.05 -48.77
CA ARG A 285 -10.14 9.78 -48.59
C ARG A 285 -10.18 10.51 -47.24
N VAL A 286 -9.85 9.82 -46.15
CA VAL A 286 -9.81 10.40 -44.80
C VAL A 286 -8.77 11.52 -44.74
N PHE A 287 -7.59 11.30 -45.32
CA PHE A 287 -6.51 12.29 -45.29
C PHE A 287 -6.88 13.57 -46.05
N VAL A 288 -7.35 13.42 -47.28
CA VAL A 288 -7.78 14.55 -48.13
C VAL A 288 -8.98 15.28 -47.51
N ASN A 289 -9.96 14.56 -46.96
CA ASN A 289 -11.09 15.20 -46.28
C ASN A 289 -10.65 16.07 -45.10
N ARG A 290 -9.59 15.68 -44.39
CA ARG A 290 -9.00 16.52 -43.33
C ARG A 290 -8.29 17.74 -43.89
N LEU A 291 -7.54 17.60 -44.99
CA LEU A 291 -6.95 18.77 -45.66
C LEU A 291 -8.02 19.75 -46.14
N TRP A 292 -9.11 19.22 -46.70
CA TRP A 292 -10.28 20.02 -47.08
C TRP A 292 -10.90 20.71 -45.87
N LEU A 293 -11.21 19.97 -44.81
CA LEU A 293 -11.71 20.51 -43.55
C LEU A 293 -10.84 21.66 -43.01
N HIS A 294 -9.51 21.53 -43.07
CA HIS A 294 -8.60 22.57 -42.58
C HIS A 294 -8.60 23.85 -43.43
N HIS A 295 -8.91 23.76 -44.72
CA HIS A 295 -8.96 24.91 -45.62
C HIS A 295 -10.35 25.56 -45.69
N PHE A 296 -11.40 24.74 -45.63
CA PHE A 296 -12.78 25.16 -45.86
C PHE A 296 -13.63 25.14 -44.57
N GLY A 297 -13.05 24.86 -43.40
CA GLY A 297 -13.75 24.83 -42.10
C GLY A 297 -14.69 23.64 -41.88
N LYS A 298 -15.17 23.01 -42.97
CA LYS A 298 -16.02 21.81 -42.97
C LYS A 298 -15.50 20.81 -44.00
N GLY A 299 -15.47 19.54 -43.64
CA GLY A 299 -15.08 18.45 -44.54
C GLY A 299 -16.21 18.09 -45.52
N ILE A 300 -15.83 17.52 -46.67
CA ILE A 300 -16.78 16.88 -47.62
C ILE A 300 -17.57 15.79 -46.89
N VAL A 301 -16.90 15.01 -46.05
CA VAL A 301 -17.51 14.19 -45.02
C VAL A 301 -17.44 14.99 -43.71
N ALA A 302 -18.61 15.40 -43.20
CA ALA A 302 -18.69 16.23 -41.99
C ALA A 302 -18.20 15.50 -40.73
N SER A 303 -18.14 14.16 -40.73
CA SER A 303 -17.59 13.32 -39.67
C SER A 303 -16.15 12.87 -40.00
N PRO A 304 -15.10 13.67 -39.73
CA PRO A 304 -13.71 13.34 -40.11
C PRO A 304 -13.12 12.12 -39.38
N THR A 305 -13.81 11.60 -38.36
CA THR A 305 -13.43 10.42 -37.58
C THR A 305 -14.23 9.17 -37.92
N ASP A 306 -15.31 9.28 -38.69
CA ASP A 306 -16.18 8.14 -39.05
C ASP A 306 -16.61 8.21 -40.51
N PHE A 307 -16.02 7.32 -41.31
CA PHE A 307 -16.33 7.07 -42.73
C PHE A 307 -17.10 5.75 -42.90
N GLY A 308 -17.54 5.13 -41.81
CA GLY A 308 -18.32 3.91 -41.79
C GLY A 308 -19.81 4.17 -41.97
N LYS A 309 -20.61 3.10 -41.82
CA LYS A 309 -22.08 3.16 -41.98
C LYS A 309 -22.80 4.06 -40.97
N LEU A 310 -22.15 4.39 -39.85
CA LEU A 310 -22.69 5.28 -38.82
C LEU A 310 -22.24 6.74 -39.02
N GLY A 311 -21.33 7.00 -39.96
CA GLY A 311 -20.87 8.33 -40.31
C GLY A 311 -21.86 9.08 -41.21
N ILE A 312 -21.62 10.38 -41.37
CA ILE A 312 -22.40 11.25 -42.27
C ILE A 312 -21.91 11.00 -43.70
N PRO A 313 -22.80 10.78 -44.69
CA PRO A 313 -22.38 10.57 -46.07
C PRO A 313 -21.67 11.82 -46.64
N PRO A 314 -20.75 11.64 -47.60
CA PRO A 314 -20.07 12.76 -48.25
C PRO A 314 -21.05 13.62 -49.04
N THR A 315 -20.90 14.95 -48.98
CA THR A 315 -21.66 15.88 -49.83
C THR A 315 -21.29 15.71 -51.30
N HIS A 316 -20.01 15.50 -51.60
CA HIS A 316 -19.50 15.32 -52.97
C HIS A 316 -18.58 14.09 -53.05
N LEU A 317 -19.17 12.91 -53.24
CA LEU A 317 -18.42 11.65 -53.29
C LEU A 317 -17.41 11.61 -54.44
N GLU A 318 -17.81 12.03 -55.64
CA GLU A 318 -16.94 12.00 -56.83
C GLU A 318 -15.72 12.91 -56.67
N LEU A 319 -15.90 14.09 -56.07
CA LEU A 319 -14.80 15.02 -55.76
C LEU A 319 -13.83 14.41 -54.74
N LEU A 320 -14.36 13.82 -53.68
CA LEU A 320 -13.54 13.15 -52.67
C LEU A 320 -12.72 12.00 -53.27
N ASP A 321 -13.34 11.19 -54.12
CA ASP A 321 -12.69 10.06 -54.78
C ASP A 321 -11.63 10.54 -55.77
N TRP A 322 -11.92 11.59 -56.53
CA TRP A 322 -10.96 12.21 -57.44
C TRP A 322 -9.75 12.78 -56.69
N LEU A 323 -9.97 13.57 -55.63
CA LEU A 323 -8.90 14.15 -54.82
C LEU A 323 -8.06 13.06 -54.14
N ALA A 324 -8.69 12.00 -53.64
CA ALA A 324 -8.00 10.86 -53.03
C ALA A 324 -7.09 10.15 -54.05
N ASN A 325 -7.61 9.83 -55.23
CA ASN A 325 -6.84 9.18 -56.30
C ASN A 325 -5.70 10.07 -56.80
N ASP A 326 -5.96 11.36 -57.00
CA ASP A 326 -4.94 12.34 -57.40
C ASP A 326 -3.83 12.46 -56.35
N PHE A 327 -4.17 12.46 -55.05
CA PHE A 327 -3.20 12.51 -53.96
C PHE A 327 -2.24 11.33 -53.99
N VAL A 328 -2.78 10.13 -54.17
CA VAL A 328 -2.02 8.87 -54.24
C VAL A 328 -1.15 8.85 -55.50
N ALA A 329 -1.72 9.18 -56.67
CA ALA A 329 -1.02 9.17 -57.96
C ALA A 329 0.20 10.11 -57.99
N HIS A 330 0.16 11.21 -57.22
CA HIS A 330 1.26 12.17 -57.12
C HIS A 330 2.19 11.93 -55.92
N GLY A 331 2.16 10.73 -55.34
CA GLY A 331 3.11 10.28 -54.32
C GLY A 331 2.88 10.92 -52.96
N TRP A 332 1.62 11.13 -52.56
CA TRP A 332 1.25 11.60 -51.22
C TRP A 332 1.87 12.96 -50.82
N LYS A 333 2.19 13.80 -51.82
CA LYS A 333 2.83 15.11 -51.60
C LYS A 333 1.85 16.13 -51.04
N ILE A 334 1.84 16.27 -49.73
CA ILE A 334 0.93 17.17 -48.98
C ILE A 334 0.97 18.62 -49.52
N LYS A 335 2.16 19.18 -49.74
CA LYS A 335 2.32 20.55 -50.28
C LYS A 335 1.65 20.75 -51.65
N ARG A 336 1.70 19.74 -52.53
CA ARG A 336 1.04 19.79 -53.85
C ARG A 336 -0.47 19.83 -53.67
N MET A 337 -1.00 18.98 -52.80
CA MET A 337 -2.43 18.91 -52.52
C MET A 337 -2.95 20.24 -51.93
N HIS A 338 -2.23 20.85 -50.98
CA HIS A 338 -2.60 22.19 -50.49
C HIS A 338 -2.62 23.23 -51.61
N LYS A 339 -1.58 23.26 -52.46
CA LYS A 339 -1.55 24.19 -53.59
C LYS A 339 -2.77 24.01 -54.50
N MET A 340 -3.09 22.76 -54.86
CA MET A 340 -4.23 22.45 -55.71
C MET A 340 -5.55 22.93 -55.09
N LEU A 341 -5.76 22.69 -53.79
CA LEU A 341 -6.95 23.18 -53.09
C LEU A 341 -6.99 24.71 -53.07
N MET A 342 -5.88 25.38 -52.76
CA MET A 342 -5.81 26.85 -52.68
C MET A 342 -5.95 27.55 -54.04
N THR A 343 -5.63 26.87 -55.14
CA THR A 343 -5.83 27.37 -56.51
C THR A 343 -7.13 26.88 -57.15
N SER A 344 -7.97 26.15 -56.40
CA SER A 344 -9.26 25.70 -56.90
C SER A 344 -10.25 26.85 -56.96
N THR A 345 -11.21 26.77 -57.89
CA THR A 345 -12.29 27.75 -57.96
C THR A 345 -13.03 27.86 -56.63
N ALA A 346 -13.29 26.73 -55.96
CA ALA A 346 -13.96 26.71 -54.65
C ALA A 346 -13.23 27.54 -53.58
N TYR A 347 -11.89 27.45 -53.52
CA TYR A 347 -11.11 28.24 -52.55
C TYR A 347 -10.99 29.72 -52.94
N MET A 348 -11.00 30.01 -54.24
CA MET A 348 -10.86 31.38 -54.77
C MET A 348 -12.21 32.12 -54.90
N GLN A 349 -13.32 31.49 -54.51
CA GLN A 349 -14.63 32.14 -54.45
C GLN A 349 -14.64 33.29 -53.44
N SER A 350 -15.54 34.25 -53.65
CA SER A 350 -15.84 35.28 -52.65
C SER A 350 -16.50 34.65 -51.42
N SER A 351 -16.22 35.17 -50.22
CA SER A 351 -16.96 34.82 -49.00
C SER A 351 -18.24 35.64 -48.82
N GLN A 352 -18.63 36.44 -49.82
CA GLN A 352 -19.90 37.18 -49.79
C GLN A 352 -21.08 36.24 -49.94
N ARG A 353 -22.02 36.33 -49.00
CA ARG A 353 -23.27 35.60 -49.05
C ARG A 353 -24.21 36.23 -50.08
N SER A 354 -25.03 35.39 -50.71
CA SER A 354 -26.07 35.78 -51.65
C SER A 354 -27.40 35.23 -51.15
N ASP A 355 -28.44 36.04 -51.12
CA ASP A 355 -29.78 35.63 -50.70
C ASP A 355 -30.29 34.42 -51.50
N GLU A 356 -29.92 34.32 -52.78
CA GLU A 356 -30.27 33.18 -53.64
C GLU A 356 -29.63 31.87 -53.16
N TYR A 357 -28.34 31.90 -52.79
CA TYR A 357 -27.64 30.71 -52.32
C TYR A 357 -28.02 30.34 -50.88
N ASP A 358 -28.29 31.33 -50.03
CA ASP A 358 -28.72 31.09 -48.66
C ASP A 358 -30.10 30.42 -48.57
N VAL A 359 -30.99 30.64 -49.54
CA VAL A 359 -32.28 29.94 -49.62
C VAL A 359 -32.10 28.48 -50.03
N ALA A 360 -31.17 28.20 -50.94
CA ALA A 360 -30.95 26.86 -51.48
C ALA A 360 -30.07 25.97 -50.58
N ASP A 361 -29.06 26.55 -49.94
CA ASP A 361 -28.06 25.86 -49.11
C ASP A 361 -27.60 26.76 -47.95
N PRO A 362 -28.43 26.94 -46.91
CA PRO A 362 -28.15 27.85 -45.80
C PRO A 362 -26.91 27.47 -44.97
N ASP A 363 -26.53 26.19 -45.01
CA ASP A 363 -25.37 25.64 -44.30
C ASP A 363 -24.08 25.61 -45.16
N ASN A 364 -24.16 26.13 -46.39
CA ASN A 364 -23.09 26.14 -47.39
C ASN A 364 -22.42 24.75 -47.59
N LEU A 365 -23.23 23.68 -47.61
CA LEU A 365 -22.79 22.29 -47.85
C LEU A 365 -22.26 22.05 -49.26
N LEU A 366 -22.74 22.85 -50.22
CA LEU A 366 -22.44 22.79 -51.65
C LEU A 366 -21.35 23.79 -52.06
N TYR A 367 -20.80 24.56 -51.11
CA TYR A 367 -19.74 25.54 -51.34
C TYR A 367 -20.12 26.56 -52.44
N GLY A 368 -21.27 27.22 -52.25
CA GLY A 368 -21.73 28.32 -53.10
C GLY A 368 -20.94 29.63 -52.89
N HIS A 369 -20.26 29.73 -51.75
CA HIS A 369 -19.30 30.78 -51.42
C HIS A 369 -18.15 30.21 -50.57
N MET A 370 -17.03 30.93 -50.48
CA MET A 370 -15.94 30.55 -49.58
C MET A 370 -16.39 30.76 -48.11
N PRO A 371 -16.24 29.75 -47.22
CA PRO A 371 -16.65 29.85 -45.81
C PRO A 371 -15.99 30.97 -45.01
#